data_AF-A0A8D0FYU9-F1
#
_entry.id   AF-A0A8D0FYU9-F1
#
_cell.length_a   1.000
_cell.length_b   1.000
_cell.length_c   1.000
_cell.angle_alpha   90.00
_cell.angle_beta   90.00
_cell.angle_gamma   90.00
#
_symmetry.space_group_name_H-M   'P 1'
#
loop_
_entity.id
_entity.type
_entity.pdbx_description
1 polymer ?
#
loop_
_entity_poly.entity_id
_entity_poly.type
_entity_poly.pdbx_seq_one_letter_code
_entity_poly.pdbx_strand_id
1 'polypeptide(L)'
;MVRSILLRGFDQEMAEKVGAHMETHGVKFIRKFVPVQVEQLEEGTPGRLKVTAKSTEGSEIFEEEYNTVLIAVGRDACTRSIGLETIGVKINEKNGKVPVNDEEQTNVPYVYAIGDILDGKLELTPVAIQAGKLLARRLYGGSSTKCDYINVPTTVFTPLEYGSCGLAEERAVEEYGKQNLEVYHTLFWPLEWAIPGRDNNTCYAKIICSKHDNNRVIGFHVLGPNAGEVTQGFAAAIKCGLTKELLDETIGIHPTCAEVFTTMDITKSSGQDITQRGC
;
A
#
# COMPACT_ATOMS: atom_id res chain seq x y z
N MET A 1 11.46 12.57 8.33
CA MET A 1 11.90 11.73 9.48
C MET A 1 11.10 10.43 9.48
N VAL A 2 11.73 9.31 9.83
CA VAL A 2 11.08 7.99 9.96
C VAL A 2 11.05 7.61 11.42
N ARG A 3 9.87 7.55 12.04
CA ARG A 3 9.74 7.16 13.45
C ARG A 3 10.24 5.74 13.70
N SER A 4 9.92 4.80 12.82
CA SER A 4 10.27 3.39 13.02
C SER A 4 10.62 2.62 11.74
N ILE A 5 9.67 2.55 10.80
CA ILE A 5 9.73 1.80 9.53
C ILE A 5 8.96 2.59 8.48
N LEU A 6 9.25 2.36 7.20
CA LEU A 6 8.52 2.97 6.08
C LEU A 6 7.23 2.20 5.78
N LEU A 7 6.19 2.91 5.37
CA LEU A 7 4.93 2.35 4.85
C LEU A 7 4.39 1.17 5.70
N ARG A 8 4.30 1.36 7.03
CA ARG A 8 3.76 0.34 7.93
C ARG A 8 2.41 -0.17 7.42
N GLY A 9 2.27 -1.48 7.34
CA GLY A 9 1.07 -2.16 6.82
C GLY A 9 1.18 -2.62 5.37
N PHE A 10 2.18 -2.14 4.64
CA PHE A 10 2.58 -2.69 3.35
C PHE A 10 3.72 -3.70 3.51
N ASP A 11 3.93 -4.50 2.47
CA ASP A 11 5.09 -5.38 2.32
C ASP A 11 6.41 -4.63 2.55
N GLN A 12 7.16 -5.06 3.58
CA GLN A 12 8.34 -4.32 4.02
C GLN A 12 9.53 -4.42 3.07
N GLU A 13 9.65 -5.48 2.25
CA GLU A 13 10.67 -5.53 1.20
C GLU A 13 10.39 -4.44 0.15
N MET A 14 9.13 -4.31 -0.26
CA MET A 14 8.72 -3.27 -1.21
C MET A 14 8.91 -1.88 -0.62
N ALA A 15 8.56 -1.67 0.66
CA ALA A 15 8.71 -0.39 1.33
C ALA A 15 10.18 0.07 1.44
N GLU A 16 11.11 -0.83 1.74
CA GLU A 16 12.54 -0.48 1.79
C GLU A 16 13.10 -0.22 0.38
N LYS A 17 12.65 -0.93 -0.66
CA LYS A 17 13.03 -0.62 -2.05
C LYS A 17 12.53 0.77 -2.49
N VAL A 18 11.31 1.15 -2.11
CA VAL A 18 10.78 2.50 -2.31
C VAL A 18 11.68 3.54 -1.60
N GLY A 19 12.00 3.30 -0.33
CA GLY A 19 12.87 4.19 0.46
C GLY A 19 14.27 4.33 -0.14
N ALA A 20 14.89 3.21 -0.53
CA ALA A 20 16.20 3.19 -1.15
C ALA A 20 16.22 3.97 -2.48
N HIS A 21 15.19 3.82 -3.32
CA HIS A 21 15.08 4.61 -4.55
C HIS A 21 14.97 6.11 -4.25
N MET A 22 14.18 6.50 -3.24
CA MET A 22 14.08 7.91 -2.85
C MET A 22 15.42 8.45 -2.33
N GLU A 23 16.16 7.66 -1.54
CA GLU A 23 17.49 8.01 -1.02
C GLU A 23 18.51 8.23 -2.15
N THR A 24 18.57 7.32 -3.12
CA THR A 24 19.48 7.45 -4.28
C THR A 24 19.16 8.67 -5.15
N HIS A 25 17.91 9.16 -5.10
CA HIS A 25 17.43 10.33 -5.83
C HIS A 25 17.36 11.61 -4.98
N GLY A 26 18.12 11.65 -3.87
CA GLY A 26 18.38 12.88 -3.11
C GLY A 26 17.44 13.17 -1.94
N VAL A 27 16.49 12.28 -1.63
CA VAL A 27 15.66 12.40 -0.43
C VAL A 27 16.44 11.92 0.80
N LYS A 28 16.69 12.81 1.75
CA LYS A 28 17.36 12.45 3.01
C LYS A 28 16.37 11.86 4.01
N PHE A 29 16.66 10.67 4.53
CA PHE A 29 15.90 10.08 5.62
C PHE A 29 16.65 10.18 6.95
N ILE A 30 16.03 10.88 7.91
CA ILE A 30 16.45 10.85 9.32
C ILE A 30 15.62 9.75 9.99
N ARG A 31 16.23 8.58 10.22
CA ARG A 31 15.56 7.39 10.76
C ARG A 31 15.63 7.33 12.28
N LYS A 32 14.60 6.78 12.92
CA LYS A 32 14.45 6.61 14.38
C LYS A 32 14.39 7.92 15.17
N PHE A 33 13.79 8.95 14.61
CA PHE A 33 13.56 10.24 15.28
C PHE A 33 12.10 10.65 15.26
N VAL A 34 11.68 11.40 16.28
CA VAL A 34 10.36 12.04 16.39
C VAL A 34 10.55 13.53 16.70
N PRO A 35 9.91 14.45 15.96
CA PRO A 35 9.95 15.87 16.28
C PRO A 35 9.28 16.12 17.64
N VAL A 36 9.93 16.92 18.48
CA VAL A 36 9.42 17.31 19.81
C VAL A 36 9.13 18.81 19.90
N GLN A 37 9.71 19.61 19.01
CA GLN A 37 9.51 21.05 18.97
C GLN A 37 9.73 21.59 17.55
N VAL A 38 8.92 22.58 17.16
CA VAL A 38 9.10 23.38 15.95
C VAL A 38 9.04 24.85 16.37
N GLU A 39 10.14 25.57 16.17
CA GLU A 39 10.29 26.97 16.56
C GLU A 39 10.41 27.86 15.33
N GLN A 40 9.73 28.99 15.32
CA GLN A 40 9.87 29.97 14.25
C GLN A 40 11.11 30.83 14.50
N LEU A 41 12.03 30.85 13.54
CA LEU A 41 13.24 31.66 13.58
C LEU A 41 13.09 32.98 12.81
N GLU A 42 12.40 32.95 11.67
CA GLU A 42 12.22 34.10 10.78
C GLU A 42 10.86 34.04 10.09
N GLU A 43 10.12 35.15 10.08
CA GLU A 43 8.89 35.30 9.28
C GLU A 43 9.22 35.43 7.78
N GLY A 44 8.38 34.86 6.90
CA GLY A 44 8.57 34.99 5.45
C GLY A 44 7.77 34.01 4.61
N THR A 45 7.95 34.09 3.28
CA THR A 45 7.36 33.17 2.28
C THR A 45 8.43 32.69 1.28
N PRO A 46 9.24 31.67 1.62
CA PRO A 46 9.15 30.91 2.88
C PRO A 46 9.90 31.58 4.04
N GLY A 47 9.43 31.37 5.26
CA GLY A 47 10.12 31.73 6.49
C GLY A 47 11.20 30.71 6.86
N ARG A 48 11.67 30.74 8.10
CA ARG A 48 12.61 29.74 8.66
C ARG A 48 12.12 29.18 9.97
N LEU A 49 12.21 27.86 10.09
CA LEU A 49 11.77 27.06 11.23
C LEU A 49 12.92 26.20 11.73
N LYS A 50 13.13 26.13 13.04
CA LYS A 50 14.00 25.14 13.68
C LYS A 50 13.17 23.94 14.11
N VAL A 51 13.59 22.73 13.74
CA VAL A 51 12.99 21.48 14.22
C VAL A 51 13.94 20.80 15.17
N THR A 52 13.49 20.55 16.40
CA THR A 52 14.19 19.71 17.38
C THR A 52 13.48 18.36 17.46
N ALA A 53 14.22 17.28 17.30
CA ALA A 53 13.73 15.90 17.34
C ALA A 53 14.54 15.05 18.31
N LYS A 54 13.90 14.03 18.90
CA LYS A 54 14.54 13.06 19.79
C LYS A 54 14.59 11.68 19.15
N SER A 55 15.68 10.97 19.37
CA SER A 55 15.80 9.57 18.97
C SER A 55 14.76 8.72 19.70
N THR A 56 14.21 7.71 19.02
CA THR A 56 13.33 6.70 19.60
C THR A 56 14.10 5.56 20.28
N GLU A 57 15.42 5.53 20.13
CA GLU A 57 16.28 4.43 20.59
C GLU A 57 17.30 4.89 21.65
N GLY A 58 17.34 6.18 21.98
CA GLY A 58 18.30 6.72 22.94
C GLY A 58 18.04 8.19 23.31
N SER A 59 19.03 8.84 23.90
CA SER A 59 18.96 10.24 24.35
C SER A 59 19.45 11.25 23.31
N GLU A 60 19.73 10.82 22.09
CA GLU A 60 20.21 11.70 21.02
C GLU A 60 19.15 12.74 20.63
N ILE A 61 19.63 13.96 20.36
CA ILE A 61 18.84 15.08 19.90
C ILE A 61 19.34 15.47 18.51
N PHE A 62 18.41 15.70 17.60
CA PHE A 62 18.65 16.19 16.26
C PHE A 62 18.03 17.58 16.12
N GLU A 63 18.78 18.53 15.58
CA GLU A 63 18.28 19.88 15.29
C GLU A 63 18.68 20.28 13.87
N GLU A 64 17.72 20.75 13.09
CA GLU A 64 17.97 21.29 11.75
C GLU A 64 16.94 22.38 11.42
N GLU A 65 17.35 23.32 10.56
CA GLU A 65 16.49 24.39 10.08
C GLU A 65 15.85 24.03 8.73
N TYR A 66 14.58 24.37 8.57
CA TYR A 66 13.83 24.17 7.35
C TYR A 66 12.99 25.41 7.02
N ASN A 67 12.71 25.60 5.75
CA ASN A 67 11.75 26.62 5.31
C ASN A 67 10.29 26.21 5.59
N THR A 68 10.00 24.92 5.39
CA THR A 68 8.65 24.34 5.54
C THR A 68 8.77 22.98 6.22
N VAL A 69 7.86 22.70 7.14
CA VAL A 69 7.74 21.39 7.82
C VAL A 69 6.40 20.78 7.47
N LEU A 70 6.41 19.66 6.72
CA LEU A 70 5.19 18.90 6.40
C LEU A 70 4.92 17.85 7.49
N ILE A 71 3.78 17.97 8.17
CA ILE A 71 3.34 17.01 9.19
C ILE A 71 2.30 16.06 8.58
N ALA A 72 2.75 14.87 8.16
CA ALA A 72 1.93 13.82 7.57
C ALA A 72 2.04 12.52 8.39
N VAL A 73 1.53 12.53 9.63
CA VAL A 73 1.77 11.48 10.64
C VAL A 73 0.55 10.60 10.97
N GLY A 74 -0.51 10.70 10.17
CA GLY A 74 -1.77 10.00 10.38
C GLY A 74 -2.98 10.92 10.15
N ARG A 75 -4.17 10.35 10.27
CA ARG A 75 -5.46 11.04 10.13
C ARG A 75 -6.41 10.52 11.22
N ASP A 76 -7.25 11.40 11.72
CA ASP A 76 -8.30 11.06 12.68
C ASP A 76 -9.68 11.05 12.02
N ALA A 77 -10.56 10.15 12.48
CA ALA A 77 -11.94 10.08 11.99
C ALA A 77 -12.79 11.23 12.55
N CYS A 78 -13.59 11.87 11.68
CA CYS A 78 -14.49 12.98 12.05
C CYS A 78 -15.80 12.48 12.70
N THR A 79 -15.72 11.76 13.82
CA THR A 79 -16.87 11.09 14.45
C THR A 79 -17.26 11.66 15.82
N ARG A 80 -16.39 12.45 16.45
CA ARG A 80 -16.58 12.93 17.83
C ARG A 80 -17.43 14.21 17.97
N SER A 81 -17.63 14.95 16.88
CA SER A 81 -18.29 16.28 16.93
C SER A 81 -19.54 16.35 16.06
N ILE A 82 -20.23 15.22 15.87
CA ILE A 82 -21.41 15.10 15.01
C ILE A 82 -22.64 14.53 15.74
N GLY A 83 -22.59 14.41 17.07
CA GLY A 83 -23.74 14.02 17.90
C GLY A 83 -24.10 12.53 17.86
N LEU A 84 -23.15 11.64 17.53
CA LEU A 84 -23.39 10.19 17.45
C LEU A 84 -23.90 9.60 18.77
N GLU A 85 -23.42 10.12 19.89
CA GLU A 85 -23.81 9.75 21.24
C GLU A 85 -25.29 10.03 21.52
N THR A 86 -25.86 11.09 20.93
CA THR A 86 -27.26 11.48 21.13
C THR A 86 -28.24 10.52 20.45
N ILE A 87 -27.79 9.84 19.39
CA ILE A 87 -28.56 8.85 18.63
C ILE A 87 -28.14 7.40 18.95
N GLY A 88 -27.17 7.21 19.87
CA GLY A 88 -26.75 5.91 20.35
C GLY A 88 -25.84 5.12 19.39
N VAL A 89 -25.19 5.77 18.42
CA VAL A 89 -24.21 5.11 17.54
C VAL A 89 -22.91 4.89 18.32
N LYS A 90 -22.43 3.65 18.33
CA LYS A 90 -21.17 3.26 18.98
C LYS A 90 -19.99 3.53 18.05
N ILE A 91 -18.91 4.02 18.63
CA ILE A 91 -17.61 4.16 17.98
C ILE A 91 -16.54 3.39 18.75
N ASN A 92 -15.46 3.02 18.08
CA ASN A 92 -14.27 2.51 18.73
C ASN A 92 -13.52 3.68 19.36
N GLU A 93 -13.55 3.78 20.69
CA GLU A 93 -12.97 4.91 21.42
C GLU A 93 -11.47 5.10 21.22
N LYS A 94 -10.74 4.04 20.83
CA LYS A 94 -9.29 4.10 20.62
C LYS A 94 -8.92 4.81 19.31
N ASN A 95 -9.64 4.55 18.22
CA ASN A 95 -9.30 5.05 16.89
C ASN A 95 -10.38 5.99 16.29
N GLY A 96 -11.50 6.19 16.99
CA GLY A 96 -12.63 7.01 16.55
C GLY A 96 -13.44 6.41 15.39
N LYS A 97 -13.15 5.19 14.94
CA LYS A 97 -13.83 4.57 13.80
C LYS A 97 -15.18 3.99 14.20
N VAL A 98 -16.08 3.82 13.23
CA VAL A 98 -17.43 3.27 13.40
C VAL A 98 -17.43 1.79 13.03
N PRO A 99 -17.69 0.87 13.98
CA PRO A 99 -17.92 -0.52 13.68
C PRO A 99 -19.24 -0.70 12.92
N VAL A 100 -19.21 -1.49 11.84
CA VAL A 100 -20.39 -1.80 11.02
C VAL A 100 -20.45 -3.29 10.71
N ASN A 101 -21.63 -3.77 10.34
CA ASN A 101 -21.77 -5.10 9.73
C ASN A 101 -21.28 -5.12 8.26
N ASP A 102 -21.47 -6.24 7.57
CA ASP A 102 -21.07 -6.41 6.16
C ASP A 102 -21.99 -5.68 5.14
N GLU A 103 -22.97 -4.94 5.62
CA GLU A 103 -23.88 -4.09 4.83
C GLU A 103 -23.75 -2.60 5.19
N GLU A 104 -22.65 -2.22 5.84
CA GLU A 104 -22.34 -0.84 6.25
C GLU A 104 -23.31 -0.28 7.32
N GLN A 105 -24.11 -1.13 7.96
CA GLN A 105 -25.04 -0.74 9.02
C GLN A 105 -24.33 -0.66 10.37
N THR A 106 -24.59 0.42 11.12
CA THR A 106 -24.10 0.58 12.48
C THR A 106 -24.93 -0.26 13.47
N ASN A 107 -24.66 -0.12 14.78
CA ASN A 107 -25.53 -0.70 15.80
C ASN A 107 -26.93 -0.06 15.88
N VAL A 108 -27.15 1.08 15.23
CA VAL A 108 -28.45 1.76 15.13
C VAL A 108 -29.05 1.42 13.76
N PRO A 109 -30.19 0.71 13.68
CA PRO A 109 -30.65 0.09 12.43
C PRO A 109 -30.89 1.04 11.26
N TYR A 110 -31.22 2.30 11.53
CA TYR A 110 -31.48 3.32 10.50
C TYR A 110 -30.25 4.18 10.18
N VAL A 111 -29.09 3.89 10.77
CA VAL A 111 -27.84 4.63 10.57
C VAL A 111 -26.80 3.73 9.93
N TYR A 112 -26.19 4.23 8.85
CA TYR A 112 -25.15 3.56 8.09
C TYR A 112 -23.89 4.45 8.06
N ALA A 113 -22.72 3.83 7.90
CA ALA A 113 -21.45 4.52 7.77
C ALA A 113 -20.67 3.98 6.57
N ILE A 114 -19.95 4.83 5.85
CA ILE A 114 -19.15 4.44 4.67
C ILE A 114 -17.83 5.21 4.63
N GLY A 115 -16.85 4.70 3.87
CA GLY A 115 -15.56 5.35 3.64
C GLY A 115 -14.62 5.26 4.84
N ASP A 116 -13.73 6.25 4.96
CA ASP A 116 -12.61 6.23 5.91
C ASP A 116 -13.04 6.06 7.37
N ILE A 117 -14.26 6.41 7.75
CA ILE A 117 -14.70 6.30 9.15
C ILE A 117 -14.95 4.85 9.58
N LEU A 118 -14.97 3.88 8.66
CA LEU A 118 -15.24 2.49 8.98
C LEU A 118 -14.10 1.82 9.76
N ASP A 119 -14.44 1.07 10.80
CA ASP A 119 -13.45 0.33 11.59
C ASP A 119 -13.00 -0.94 10.85
N GLY A 120 -11.69 -1.13 10.73
CA GLY A 120 -11.09 -2.28 10.05
C GLY A 120 -11.32 -2.35 8.53
N LYS A 121 -11.67 -1.23 7.87
CA LYS A 121 -11.80 -1.13 6.41
C LYS A 121 -10.73 -0.22 5.81
N LEU A 122 -10.70 -0.15 4.48
CA LEU A 122 -9.66 0.55 3.72
C LEU A 122 -10.04 2.01 3.46
N GLU A 123 -9.11 2.92 3.73
CA GLU A 123 -9.24 4.38 3.55
C GLU A 123 -8.90 4.78 2.11
N LEU A 124 -9.69 4.28 1.15
CA LEU A 124 -9.47 4.48 -0.29
C LEU A 124 -10.72 5.03 -0.97
N THR A 125 -10.54 6.04 -1.83
CA THR A 125 -11.63 6.68 -2.57
C THR A 125 -12.51 5.69 -3.36
N PRO A 126 -11.96 4.73 -4.15
CA PRO A 126 -12.79 3.78 -4.88
C PRO A 126 -13.63 2.89 -3.97
N VAL A 127 -13.10 2.53 -2.79
CA VAL A 127 -13.81 1.74 -1.78
C VAL A 127 -15.00 2.52 -1.22
N ALA A 128 -14.80 3.78 -0.84
CA ALA A 128 -15.87 4.64 -0.32
C ALA A 128 -16.99 4.83 -1.36
N ILE A 129 -16.63 5.08 -2.62
CA ILE A 129 -17.58 5.24 -3.73
C ILE A 129 -18.37 3.95 -3.95
N GLN A 130 -17.70 2.79 -3.97
CA GLN A 130 -18.35 1.50 -4.20
C GLN A 130 -19.29 1.13 -3.04
N ALA A 131 -18.86 1.31 -1.80
CA ALA A 131 -19.68 1.08 -0.61
C ALA A 131 -20.94 1.95 -0.64
N GLY A 132 -20.81 3.26 -0.90
CA GLY A 132 -21.96 4.17 -0.99
C GLY A 132 -22.93 3.82 -2.12
N LYS A 133 -22.41 3.49 -3.31
CA LYS A 133 -23.24 3.07 -4.46
C LYS A 133 -24.01 1.78 -4.16
N LEU A 134 -23.35 0.77 -3.61
CA LEU A 134 -23.98 -0.52 -3.32
C LEU A 134 -24.97 -0.40 -2.16
N LEU A 135 -24.65 0.36 -1.12
CA LEU A 135 -25.58 0.65 -0.03
C LEU A 135 -26.88 1.29 -0.56
N ALA A 136 -26.78 2.33 -1.38
CA ALA A 136 -27.97 2.98 -1.96
C ALA A 136 -28.82 2.00 -2.80
N ARG A 137 -28.18 1.09 -3.55
CA ARG A 137 -28.88 0.04 -4.31
C ARG A 137 -29.56 -0.99 -3.42
N ARG A 138 -28.99 -1.32 -2.26
CA ARG A 138 -29.64 -2.24 -1.30
C ARG A 138 -30.85 -1.58 -0.66
N LEU A 139 -30.70 -0.34 -0.19
CA LEU A 139 -31.77 0.39 0.50
C LEU A 139 -32.97 0.70 -0.40
N TYR A 140 -32.73 1.10 -1.65
CA TYR A 140 -33.78 1.67 -2.51
C TYR A 140 -33.97 0.94 -3.85
N GLY A 141 -33.04 0.06 -4.23
CA GLY A 141 -33.04 -0.64 -5.52
C GLY A 141 -33.31 -2.14 -5.42
N GLY A 142 -33.58 -2.68 -4.24
CA GLY A 142 -33.82 -4.12 -4.03
C GLY A 142 -32.62 -5.02 -4.33
N SER A 143 -31.41 -4.46 -4.43
CA SER A 143 -30.19 -5.24 -4.62
C SER A 143 -29.79 -5.96 -3.33
N SER A 144 -29.15 -7.13 -3.46
CA SER A 144 -28.48 -7.84 -2.35
C SER A 144 -26.96 -7.73 -2.39
N THR A 145 -26.39 -6.98 -3.34
CA THR A 145 -24.94 -6.91 -3.56
C THR A 145 -24.25 -6.09 -2.47
N LYS A 146 -23.26 -6.70 -1.81
CA LYS A 146 -22.42 -6.08 -0.78
C LYS A 146 -21.09 -5.57 -1.34
N CYS A 147 -20.47 -4.63 -0.63
CA CYS A 147 -19.14 -4.18 -0.99
C CYS A 147 -18.12 -5.28 -0.61
N ASP A 148 -17.25 -5.62 -1.55
CA ASP A 148 -16.18 -6.57 -1.34
C ASP A 148 -14.90 -5.80 -0.99
N TYR A 149 -14.40 -6.02 0.22
CA TYR A 149 -13.23 -5.35 0.79
C TYR A 149 -11.97 -6.21 0.72
N ILE A 150 -12.04 -7.40 0.14
CA ILE A 150 -10.93 -8.35 0.04
C ILE A 150 -10.16 -8.06 -1.25
N ASN A 151 -8.83 -8.12 -1.19
CA ASN A 151 -7.93 -7.95 -2.35
C ASN A 151 -8.20 -6.66 -3.15
N VAL A 152 -8.49 -5.55 -2.45
CA VAL A 152 -8.60 -4.24 -3.10
C VAL A 152 -7.20 -3.75 -3.49
N PRO A 153 -6.96 -3.40 -4.76
CA PRO A 153 -5.66 -2.91 -5.19
C PRO A 153 -5.37 -1.52 -4.64
N THR A 154 -4.10 -1.24 -4.39
CA THR A 154 -3.59 0.06 -3.94
C THR A 154 -2.34 0.43 -4.71
N THR A 155 -2.08 1.73 -4.90
CA THR A 155 -0.82 2.22 -5.45
C THR A 155 -0.32 3.41 -4.64
N VAL A 156 0.95 3.36 -4.26
CA VAL A 156 1.68 4.45 -3.61
C VAL A 156 2.48 5.19 -4.70
N PHE A 157 2.12 6.45 -4.93
CA PHE A 157 2.70 7.29 -5.98
C PHE A 157 3.98 8.00 -5.51
N THR A 158 4.99 7.21 -5.16
CA THR A 158 6.37 7.67 -4.93
C THR A 158 7.09 7.94 -6.26
N PRO A 159 8.29 8.58 -6.27
CA PRO A 159 9.04 8.81 -7.50
C PRO A 159 9.24 7.55 -8.36
N LEU A 160 9.39 6.40 -7.71
CA LEU A 160 9.15 5.10 -8.31
C LEU A 160 7.86 4.53 -7.71
N GLU A 161 6.83 4.36 -8.52
CA GLU A 161 5.50 3.97 -8.03
C GLU A 161 5.50 2.52 -7.53
N TYR A 162 4.71 2.26 -6.49
CA TYR A 162 4.52 0.94 -5.92
C TYR A 162 3.04 0.53 -5.96
N GLY A 163 2.71 -0.46 -6.77
CA GLY A 163 1.38 -1.06 -6.86
C GLY A 163 1.32 -2.40 -6.14
N SER A 164 0.20 -2.68 -5.47
CA SER A 164 -0.04 -3.96 -4.81
C SER A 164 -1.50 -4.39 -4.81
N CYS A 165 -1.71 -5.70 -4.73
CA CYS A 165 -3.03 -6.31 -4.56
C CYS A 165 -2.87 -7.62 -3.76
N GLY A 166 -3.70 -7.81 -2.73
CA GLY A 166 -3.62 -8.98 -1.86
C GLY A 166 -2.64 -8.82 -0.70
N LEU A 167 -2.10 -9.95 -0.22
CA LEU A 167 -1.28 -10.01 0.99
C LEU A 167 0.16 -9.58 0.75
N ALA A 168 0.73 -8.88 1.73
CA ALA A 168 2.18 -8.75 1.88
C ALA A 168 2.82 -10.11 2.19
N GLU A 169 4.10 -10.30 1.86
CA GLU A 169 4.80 -11.56 2.04
C GLU A 169 4.88 -11.99 3.50
N GLU A 170 5.22 -11.07 4.40
CA GLU A 170 5.27 -11.33 5.85
C GLU A 170 3.90 -11.73 6.40
N ARG A 171 2.82 -11.13 5.88
CA ARG A 171 1.44 -11.46 6.26
C ARG A 171 1.01 -12.81 5.72
N ALA A 172 1.37 -13.13 4.48
CA ALA A 172 1.15 -14.45 3.91
C ALA A 172 1.88 -15.53 4.71
N VAL A 173 3.12 -15.27 5.13
CA VAL A 173 3.89 -16.20 5.99
C VAL A 173 3.21 -16.40 7.34
N GLU A 174 2.72 -15.34 7.97
CA GLU A 174 1.97 -15.41 9.24
C GLU A 174 0.67 -16.22 9.10
N GLU A 175 -0.06 -16.05 7.99
CA GLU A 175 -1.38 -16.66 7.79
C GLU A 175 -1.32 -18.10 7.25
N TYR A 176 -0.38 -18.39 6.35
CA TYR A 176 -0.31 -19.68 5.65
C TYR A 176 0.89 -20.52 6.05
N GLY A 177 1.91 -19.95 6.69
CA GLY A 177 3.18 -20.62 7.00
C GLY A 177 4.14 -20.65 5.81
N LYS A 178 5.41 -20.30 6.04
CA LYS A 178 6.44 -20.12 4.99
C LYS A 178 6.58 -21.32 4.04
N GLN A 179 6.50 -22.54 4.56
CA GLN A 179 6.66 -23.78 3.80
C GLN A 179 5.54 -24.02 2.78
N ASN A 180 4.41 -23.33 2.94
CA ASN A 180 3.22 -23.45 2.10
C ASN A 180 3.14 -22.36 1.04
N LEU A 181 4.18 -21.53 0.93
CA LEU A 181 4.24 -20.43 0.00
C LEU A 181 5.36 -20.67 -1.03
N GLU A 182 5.14 -20.12 -2.21
CA GLU A 182 6.20 -19.85 -3.19
C GLU A 182 6.15 -18.37 -3.56
N VAL A 183 7.31 -17.73 -3.66
CA VAL A 183 7.39 -16.33 -4.08
C VAL A 183 8.21 -16.27 -5.36
N TYR A 184 7.55 -15.90 -6.46
CA TYR A 184 8.22 -15.66 -7.73
C TYR A 184 8.53 -14.19 -7.86
N HIS A 185 9.74 -13.86 -8.32
CA HIS A 185 10.17 -12.48 -8.38
C HIS A 185 11.23 -12.24 -9.45
N THR A 186 11.32 -11.00 -9.91
CA THR A 186 12.31 -10.60 -10.89
C THR A 186 12.59 -9.10 -10.81
N LEU A 187 13.81 -8.71 -11.18
CA LEU A 187 14.10 -7.31 -11.52
C LEU A 187 13.76 -7.09 -12.99
N PHE A 188 13.41 -5.86 -13.35
CA PHE A 188 13.17 -5.50 -14.74
C PHE A 188 13.65 -4.09 -15.05
N TRP A 189 13.86 -3.83 -16.34
CA TRP A 189 14.29 -2.52 -16.82
C TRP A 189 13.32 -2.04 -17.90
N PRO A 190 12.52 -0.99 -17.63
CA PRO A 190 11.64 -0.41 -18.64
C PRO A 190 12.44 -0.03 -19.89
N LEU A 191 11.94 -0.40 -21.08
CA LEU A 191 12.62 -0.13 -22.34
C LEU A 191 12.87 1.38 -22.53
N GLU A 192 11.95 2.21 -22.06
CA GLU A 192 12.03 3.67 -22.08
C GLU A 192 13.23 4.22 -21.30
N TRP A 193 13.80 3.44 -20.37
CA TRP A 193 14.93 3.84 -19.52
C TRP A 193 16.28 3.38 -20.10
N ALA A 194 16.27 2.52 -21.11
CA ALA A 194 17.47 2.04 -21.77
C ALA A 194 18.21 3.17 -22.51
N ILE A 195 17.48 4.01 -23.26
CA ILE A 195 18.08 5.12 -24.01
C ILE A 195 18.67 6.20 -23.08
N PRO A 196 17.97 6.65 -22.03
CA PRO A 196 18.55 7.57 -21.04
C PRO A 196 19.67 6.93 -20.19
N GLY A 197 19.81 5.60 -20.19
CA GLY A 197 20.86 4.90 -19.47
C GLY A 197 20.75 4.99 -17.94
N ARG A 198 19.52 4.93 -17.40
CA ARG A 198 19.27 5.11 -15.96
C ARG A 198 18.59 3.91 -15.30
N ASP A 199 18.83 3.76 -14.00
CA ASP A 199 18.04 2.94 -13.08
C ASP A 199 17.83 1.47 -13.51
N ASN A 200 18.82 0.87 -14.19
CA ASN A 200 18.80 -0.55 -14.49
C ASN A 200 18.71 -1.37 -13.18
N ASN A 201 18.04 -2.52 -13.23
CA ASN A 201 17.90 -3.44 -12.09
C ASN A 201 17.29 -2.78 -10.83
N THR A 202 16.47 -1.74 -11.01
CA THR A 202 15.83 -1.01 -9.91
C THR A 202 14.33 -1.30 -9.81
N CYS A 203 13.64 -1.50 -10.94
CA CYS A 203 12.25 -1.94 -10.91
C CYS A 203 12.17 -3.42 -10.51
N TYR A 204 11.13 -3.78 -9.77
CA TYR A 204 10.99 -5.10 -9.16
C TYR A 204 9.55 -5.56 -9.18
N ALA A 205 9.34 -6.82 -9.54
CA ALA A 205 8.04 -7.47 -9.55
C ALA A 205 8.10 -8.72 -8.67
N LYS A 206 7.04 -8.98 -7.91
CA LYS A 206 6.85 -10.26 -7.23
C LYS A 206 5.39 -10.66 -7.15
N ILE A 207 5.17 -11.96 -7.12
CA ILE A 207 3.89 -12.60 -6.78
C ILE A 207 4.12 -13.61 -5.66
N ILE A 208 3.12 -13.73 -4.79
CA ILE A 208 3.12 -14.66 -3.67
C ILE A 208 2.02 -15.68 -3.94
N CYS A 209 2.42 -16.95 -3.99
CA CYS A 209 1.56 -18.07 -4.36
C CYS A 209 1.35 -19.02 -3.17
N SER A 210 0.11 -19.47 -2.99
CA SER A 210 -0.22 -20.52 -2.01
C SER A 210 -0.09 -21.90 -2.64
N LYS A 211 0.87 -22.72 -2.15
CA LYS A 211 1.07 -24.11 -2.61
C LYS A 211 -0.12 -25.01 -2.32
N HIS A 212 -0.89 -24.69 -1.28
CA HIS A 212 -2.07 -25.48 -0.87
C HIS A 212 -3.30 -25.26 -1.76
N ASP A 213 -3.38 -24.14 -2.47
CA ASP A 213 -4.50 -23.80 -3.36
C ASP A 213 -3.99 -23.69 -4.80
N ASN A 214 -3.38 -24.75 -5.32
CA ASN A 214 -2.93 -24.82 -6.72
C ASN A 214 -2.13 -23.59 -7.16
N ASN A 215 -1.16 -23.16 -6.36
CA ASN A 215 -0.35 -21.96 -6.59
C ASN A 215 -1.19 -20.67 -6.83
N ARG A 216 -2.34 -20.54 -6.16
CA ARG A 216 -3.16 -19.33 -6.16
C ARG A 216 -2.31 -18.11 -5.86
N VAL A 217 -2.41 -17.08 -6.69
CA VAL A 217 -1.79 -15.78 -6.45
C VAL A 217 -2.57 -15.07 -5.34
N ILE A 218 -1.98 -14.99 -4.17
CA ILE A 218 -2.57 -14.36 -2.96
C ILE A 218 -1.94 -13.00 -2.65
N GLY A 219 -0.83 -12.66 -3.29
CA GLY A 219 -0.19 -11.36 -3.22
C GLY A 219 0.47 -11.00 -4.54
N PHE A 220 0.34 -9.74 -4.93
CA PHE A 220 0.89 -9.16 -6.15
C PHE A 220 1.53 -7.82 -5.81
N HIS A 221 2.77 -7.61 -6.26
CA HIS A 221 3.51 -6.38 -6.00
C HIS A 221 4.35 -5.98 -7.21
N VAL A 222 4.32 -4.70 -7.55
CA VAL A 222 5.15 -4.11 -8.60
C VAL A 222 5.71 -2.76 -8.14
N LEU A 223 7.02 -2.60 -8.23
CA LEU A 223 7.73 -1.34 -8.07
C LEU A 223 8.29 -0.94 -9.43
N GLY A 224 7.74 0.09 -10.04
CA GLY A 224 8.03 0.44 -11.43
C GLY A 224 7.18 1.60 -11.94
N PRO A 225 7.41 2.09 -13.16
CA PRO A 225 6.57 3.11 -13.76
C PRO A 225 5.15 2.58 -14.01
N ASN A 226 4.14 3.46 -13.90
CA ASN A 226 2.74 3.15 -14.15
C ASN A 226 2.22 1.97 -13.32
N ALA A 227 2.67 1.84 -12.08
CA ALA A 227 2.38 0.70 -11.22
C ALA A 227 0.87 0.54 -10.97
N GLY A 228 0.13 1.66 -10.92
CA GLY A 228 -1.33 1.64 -10.82
C GLY A 228 -2.00 1.00 -12.04
N GLU A 229 -1.57 1.37 -13.23
CA GLU A 229 -2.10 0.84 -14.49
C GLU A 229 -1.83 -0.67 -14.62
N VAL A 230 -0.61 -1.10 -14.27
CA VAL A 230 -0.24 -2.52 -14.25
C VAL A 230 -1.11 -3.29 -13.24
N THR A 231 -1.22 -2.80 -12.00
CA THR A 231 -1.88 -3.52 -10.92
C THR A 231 -3.39 -3.69 -11.14
N GLN A 232 -4.04 -2.72 -11.80
CA GLN A 232 -5.49 -2.68 -11.93
C GLN A 232 -6.07 -3.91 -12.66
N GLY A 233 -5.41 -4.40 -13.71
CA GLY A 233 -5.83 -5.59 -14.45
C GLY A 233 -5.63 -6.88 -13.64
N PHE A 234 -4.48 -7.02 -12.97
CA PHE A 234 -4.19 -8.18 -12.13
C PHE A 234 -5.11 -8.29 -10.93
N ALA A 235 -5.58 -7.18 -10.36
CA ALA A 235 -6.56 -7.21 -9.29
C ALA A 235 -7.88 -7.89 -9.71
N ALA A 236 -8.33 -7.64 -10.95
CA ALA A 236 -9.49 -8.33 -11.51
C ALA A 236 -9.21 -9.83 -11.71
N ALA A 237 -8.03 -10.20 -12.19
CA ALA A 237 -7.63 -11.59 -12.34
C ALA A 237 -7.55 -12.33 -10.99
N ILE A 238 -6.98 -11.70 -9.96
CA ILE A 238 -6.93 -12.23 -8.58
C ILE A 238 -8.34 -12.46 -8.04
N LYS A 239 -9.27 -11.54 -8.30
CA LYS A 239 -10.69 -11.71 -7.94
C LYS A 239 -11.34 -12.92 -8.64
N CYS A 240 -10.89 -13.26 -9.85
CA CYS A 240 -11.30 -14.46 -10.57
C CYS A 240 -10.56 -15.73 -10.14
N GLY A 241 -9.66 -15.66 -9.16
CA GLY A 241 -8.83 -16.78 -8.75
C GLY A 241 -7.65 -17.01 -9.70
N LEU A 242 -6.83 -16.00 -9.97
CA LEU A 242 -5.58 -16.21 -10.71
C LEU A 242 -4.67 -17.23 -10.01
N THR A 243 -4.22 -18.26 -10.72
CA THR A 243 -3.13 -19.16 -10.28
C THR A 243 -1.85 -18.86 -11.04
N LYS A 244 -0.72 -19.36 -10.56
CA LYS A 244 0.57 -19.23 -11.26
C LYS A 244 0.52 -19.85 -12.66
N GLU A 245 -0.15 -20.99 -12.80
CA GLU A 245 -0.26 -21.70 -14.08
C GLU A 245 -1.05 -20.87 -15.10
N LEU A 246 -2.19 -20.30 -14.70
CA LEU A 246 -2.98 -19.40 -15.57
C LEU A 246 -2.19 -18.14 -15.96
N LEU A 247 -1.37 -17.63 -15.05
CA LEU A 247 -0.51 -16.48 -15.32
C LEU A 247 0.58 -16.83 -16.35
N ASP A 248 1.17 -18.01 -16.28
CA ASP A 248 2.19 -18.48 -17.21
C ASP A 248 1.64 -18.85 -18.59
N GLU A 249 0.39 -19.32 -18.65
CA GLU A 249 -0.32 -19.57 -19.91
C GLU A 249 -0.71 -18.26 -20.62
N THR A 250 -0.68 -17.12 -19.93
CA THR A 250 -1.01 -15.82 -20.50
C THR A 250 0.17 -15.29 -21.33
N ILE A 251 -0.08 -14.92 -22.59
CA ILE A 251 0.95 -14.33 -23.45
C ILE A 251 1.14 -12.84 -23.12
N GLY A 252 2.39 -12.44 -22.87
CA GLY A 252 2.77 -11.05 -22.61
C GLY A 252 2.64 -10.13 -23.84
N ILE A 253 2.45 -8.83 -23.57
CA ILE A 253 2.47 -7.77 -24.59
C ILE A 253 3.86 -7.14 -24.60
N HIS A 254 4.52 -7.13 -25.75
CA HIS A 254 5.91 -6.66 -25.89
C HIS A 254 6.04 -5.40 -26.76
N PRO A 255 6.84 -4.39 -26.38
CA PRO A 255 7.52 -4.24 -25.09
C PRO A 255 6.63 -3.53 -24.05
N THR A 256 6.41 -4.14 -22.88
CA THR A 256 5.71 -3.48 -21.76
C THR A 256 6.29 -3.87 -20.40
N CYS A 257 6.22 -2.99 -19.41
CA CYS A 257 6.65 -3.34 -18.05
C CYS A 257 5.84 -4.51 -17.44
N ALA A 258 4.57 -4.65 -17.81
CA ALA A 258 3.68 -5.67 -17.24
C ALA A 258 3.98 -7.09 -17.75
N GLU A 259 4.66 -7.25 -18.89
CA GLU A 259 4.89 -8.56 -19.48
C GLU A 259 5.77 -9.47 -18.61
N VAL A 260 6.59 -8.89 -17.73
CA VAL A 260 7.46 -9.64 -16.80
C VAL A 260 6.66 -10.58 -15.92
N PHE A 261 5.39 -10.27 -15.64
CA PHE A 261 4.51 -11.13 -14.86
C PHE A 261 4.15 -12.44 -15.54
N THR A 262 4.20 -12.48 -16.88
CA THR A 262 3.87 -13.69 -17.67
C THR A 262 5.05 -14.65 -17.84
N THR A 263 6.24 -14.29 -17.37
CA THR A 263 7.48 -15.06 -17.58
C THR A 263 8.30 -15.27 -16.31
N MET A 264 7.75 -14.99 -15.13
CA MET A 264 8.46 -15.17 -13.86
C MET A 264 8.65 -16.65 -13.49
N ASP A 265 9.88 -17.12 -13.49
CA ASP A 265 10.27 -18.50 -13.18
C ASP A 265 11.15 -18.62 -11.93
N ILE A 266 11.94 -17.59 -11.61
CA ILE A 266 12.82 -17.57 -10.42
C ILE A 266 12.00 -17.41 -9.14
N THR A 267 12.23 -18.33 -8.19
CA THR A 267 11.63 -18.27 -6.85
C THR A 267 12.64 -17.78 -5.81
N LYS A 268 12.16 -17.10 -4.77
CA LYS A 268 13.00 -16.75 -3.60
C LYS A 268 13.61 -17.98 -2.92
N SER A 269 12.89 -19.10 -2.92
CA SER A 269 13.34 -20.35 -2.29
C SER A 269 14.50 -21.02 -3.04
N SER A 270 14.64 -20.77 -4.35
CA SER A 270 15.76 -21.30 -5.14
C SER A 270 17.07 -20.55 -4.86
N GLY A 271 16.99 -19.29 -4.38
CA GLY A 271 18.14 -18.44 -4.12
C GLY A 271 18.89 -18.00 -5.39
N GLN A 272 18.29 -18.15 -6.56
CA GLN A 272 18.89 -17.76 -7.83
C GLN A 272 18.97 -16.22 -7.98
N ASP A 273 19.93 -15.77 -8.78
CA ASP A 273 20.16 -14.37 -9.10
C ASP A 273 19.07 -13.86 -10.05
N ILE A 274 18.37 -12.78 -9.65
CA ILE A 274 17.30 -12.14 -10.42
C ILE A 274 17.76 -10.91 -11.20
N THR A 275 19.05 -10.57 -11.17
CA THR A 275 19.56 -9.42 -11.92
C THR A 275 19.41 -9.66 -13.42
N GLN A 276 18.77 -8.72 -14.11
CA GLN A 276 18.69 -8.73 -15.56
C GLN A 276 20.09 -8.49 -16.09
N ARG A 277 20.66 -9.53 -16.70
CA ARG A 277 21.80 -9.41 -17.59
C ARG A 277 21.17 -9.03 -18.92
N GLY A 278 21.42 -7.80 -19.39
CA GLY A 278 20.85 -7.31 -20.64
C GLY A 278 21.01 -8.32 -21.78
N CYS A 279 20.14 -8.25 -22.79
CA CYS A 279 20.25 -9.09 -23.98
C CYS A 279 21.63 -8.97 -24.65
#